data_AF-A0A7C7REW4-F1
#
_entry.id   AF-A0A7C7REW4-F1
#
_cell.length_a   1.000
_cell.length_b   1.000
_cell.length_c   1.000
_cell.angle_alpha   90.00
_cell.angle_beta   90.00
_cell.angle_gamma   90.00
#
_symmetry.space_group_name_H-M   'P 1'
#
loop_
_entity.id
_entity.type
_entity.pdbx_description
1 polymer ?
#
loop_
_entity_poly.entity_id
_entity_poly.type
_entity_poly.pdbx_seq_one_letter_code
_entity_poly.pdbx_strand_id
1 'polypeptide(L)'
;MSSSEMGTDAACDATLEELNKGFTFADAVRTGNLASQLGLACAHFIMFGGPGENQKTFREELENIDRLEDSVVFAFTGIRILPETGIFKRTNKEGLISGGRSLLKRELGTGELGTGKLYVTAPSSTDV
;
A
#
# COMPACT_ATOMS: atom_id res chain seq x y z
N MET A 1 -5.02 12.81 -26.10
CA MET A 1 -4.24 11.76 -25.43
C MET A 1 -5.02 11.39 -24.18
N SER A 2 -5.41 10.12 -24.05
CA SER A 2 -6.20 9.65 -22.91
C SER A 2 -5.26 8.96 -21.91
N SER A 3 -5.59 9.05 -20.63
CA SER A 3 -4.82 8.44 -19.54
C SER A 3 -5.70 7.55 -18.69
N SER A 4 -5.08 6.68 -17.89
CA SER A 4 -5.75 5.79 -16.96
C SER A 4 -5.01 5.74 -15.63
N GLU A 5 -5.77 5.81 -14.55
CA GLU A 5 -5.26 5.68 -13.19
C GLU A 5 -5.51 4.25 -12.71
N MET A 6 -4.44 3.62 -12.23
CA MET A 6 -4.43 2.24 -11.79
C MET A 6 -4.31 2.21 -10.26
N GLY A 7 -5.39 1.76 -9.61
CA GLY A 7 -5.41 1.48 -8.17
C GLY A 7 -4.70 0.16 -7.84
N THR A 8 -3.42 0.09 -8.17
CA THR A 8 -2.57 -1.10 -7.94
C THR A 8 -2.37 -1.33 -6.45
N ASP A 9 -2.20 -0.27 -5.66
CA ASP A 9 -2.05 -0.18 -4.21
C ASP A 9 -0.82 -0.91 -3.62
N ALA A 10 -0.36 -2.02 -4.19
CA ALA A 10 0.87 -2.70 -3.78
C ALA A 10 1.54 -3.41 -4.96
N ALA A 11 2.86 -3.59 -4.87
CA ALA A 11 3.66 -4.25 -5.92
C ALA A 11 4.10 -5.68 -5.55
N CYS A 12 3.57 -6.25 -4.47
CA CYS A 12 3.85 -7.62 -4.01
C CYS A 12 2.52 -8.33 -3.78
N ASP A 13 2.43 -9.58 -4.26
CA ASP A 13 1.22 -10.38 -4.17
C ASP A 13 0.81 -10.65 -2.71
N ALA A 14 1.77 -10.78 -1.80
CA ALA A 14 1.49 -10.95 -0.38
C ALA A 14 0.75 -9.72 0.21
N THR A 15 1.20 -8.50 -0.12
CA THR A 15 0.51 -7.29 0.33
C THR A 15 -0.85 -7.12 -0.36
N LEU A 16 -0.96 -7.44 -1.66
CA LEU A 16 -2.21 -7.37 -2.42
C LEU A 16 -3.30 -8.31 -1.87
N GLU A 17 -2.91 -9.52 -1.45
CA GLU A 17 -3.79 -10.50 -0.81
C GLU A 17 -4.31 -9.97 0.52
N GLU A 18 -3.43 -9.40 1.35
CA GLU A 18 -3.78 -8.85 2.66
C GLU A 18 -4.63 -7.57 2.56
N LEU A 19 -4.53 -6.86 1.43
CA LEU A 19 -5.41 -5.76 1.02
C LEU A 19 -6.72 -6.23 0.37
N ASN A 20 -6.87 -7.53 0.11
CA ASN A 20 -8.02 -8.15 -0.52
C ASN A 20 -8.37 -7.54 -1.90
N LYS A 21 -7.34 -7.36 -2.74
CA LYS A 21 -7.46 -6.74 -4.07
C LYS A 21 -8.08 -7.65 -5.12
N GLY A 22 -7.94 -8.96 -4.98
CA GLY A 22 -8.48 -9.95 -5.92
C GLY A 22 -7.74 -9.99 -7.27
N PHE A 23 -6.53 -9.48 -7.35
CA PHE A 23 -5.63 -9.58 -8.50
C PHE A 23 -4.17 -9.68 -8.05
N THR A 24 -3.30 -10.15 -8.95
CA THR A 24 -1.86 -10.25 -8.73
C THR A 24 -1.12 -9.05 -9.33
N PHE A 25 0.11 -8.80 -8.90
CA PHE A 25 0.95 -7.78 -9.50
C PHE A 25 1.22 -8.05 -10.99
N ALA A 26 1.28 -9.33 -11.39
CA ALA A 26 1.38 -9.71 -12.79
C ALA A 26 0.17 -9.22 -13.63
N ASP A 27 -1.04 -9.18 -13.04
CA ASP A 27 -2.22 -8.62 -13.70
C ASP A 27 -2.08 -7.10 -13.88
N ALA A 28 -1.50 -6.40 -12.90
CA ALA A 28 -1.23 -4.96 -13.00
C ALA A 28 -0.23 -4.64 -14.13
N VAL A 29 0.88 -5.38 -14.21
CA VAL A 29 1.87 -5.26 -15.30
C VAL A 29 1.23 -5.55 -16.65
N ARG A 30 0.46 -6.65 -16.76
CA ARG A 30 -0.24 -7.00 -18.02
C ARG A 30 -1.19 -5.88 -18.45
N THR A 31 -1.91 -5.29 -17.51
CA THR A 31 -2.85 -4.20 -17.78
C THR A 31 -2.13 -2.94 -18.26
N GLY A 32 -1.02 -2.56 -17.61
CA GLY A 32 -0.18 -1.44 -18.04
C GLY A 32 0.37 -1.63 -19.45
N ASN A 33 0.89 -2.83 -19.77
CA ASN A 33 1.42 -3.14 -21.09
C ASN A 33 0.34 -3.07 -22.19
N LEU A 34 -0.87 -3.56 -21.92
CA LEU A 34 -1.99 -3.45 -22.85
C LEU A 34 -2.42 -2.00 -23.06
N ALA A 35 -2.40 -1.18 -22.00
CA ALA A 35 -2.70 0.24 -22.09
C ALA A 35 -1.64 0.99 -22.93
N SER A 36 -0.35 0.72 -22.71
CA SER A 36 0.76 1.28 -23.51
C SER A 36 0.62 0.92 -24.99
N GLN A 37 0.28 -0.33 -25.32
CA GLN A 37 0.02 -0.77 -26.70
C GLN A 37 -1.13 -0.02 -27.39
N LEU A 38 -2.09 0.50 -26.61
CA LEU A 38 -3.21 1.30 -27.10
C LEU A 38 -2.92 2.82 -27.08
N GLY A 39 -1.71 3.23 -26.70
CA GLY A 39 -1.31 4.63 -26.59
C GLY A 39 -1.94 5.36 -25.39
N LEU A 40 -2.33 4.62 -24.34
CA LEU A 40 -2.87 5.16 -23.10
C LEU A 40 -1.75 5.33 -22.07
N ALA A 41 -1.60 6.53 -21.51
CA ALA A 41 -0.67 6.76 -20.42
C ALA A 41 -1.22 6.20 -19.11
N CYS A 42 -0.39 5.47 -18.36
CA CYS A 42 -0.78 4.86 -17.08
C CYS A 42 -0.11 5.52 -15.88
N ALA A 43 -0.90 5.75 -14.83
CA ALA A 43 -0.43 6.18 -13.52
C ALA A 43 -0.80 5.12 -12.48
N HIS A 44 0.21 4.49 -11.85
CA HIS A 44 0.01 3.50 -10.79
C HIS A 44 0.13 4.16 -9.42
N PHE A 45 -0.87 3.95 -8.56
CA PHE A 45 -0.86 4.41 -7.18
C PHE A 45 -0.47 3.23 -6.28
N ILE A 46 0.63 3.37 -5.55
CA ILE A 46 1.17 2.31 -4.68
C ILE A 46 1.35 2.86 -3.27
N MET A 47 0.95 2.10 -2.25
CA MET A 47 0.98 2.46 -0.84
C MET A 47 1.88 1.49 -0.07
N PHE A 48 3.01 1.97 0.40
CA PHE A 48 3.89 1.21 1.30
C PHE A 48 3.38 1.20 2.72
N GLY A 49 3.81 0.22 3.51
CA GLY A 49 3.42 -0.02 4.89
C GLY A 49 2.11 -0.80 5.01
N GLY A 50 1.62 -1.42 3.93
CA GLY A 50 0.34 -2.12 3.91
C GLY A 50 0.25 -3.28 4.91
N PRO A 51 -0.96 -3.82 5.17
CA PRO A 51 -1.11 -4.99 6.01
C PRO A 51 -0.29 -6.18 5.49
N GLY A 52 0.40 -6.89 6.39
CA GLY A 52 1.27 -8.02 6.03
C GLY A 52 2.64 -7.64 5.47
N GLU A 53 2.88 -6.36 5.16
CA GLU A 53 4.16 -5.89 4.63
C GLU A 53 5.28 -6.01 5.68
N ASN A 54 6.44 -6.47 5.22
CA ASN A 54 7.67 -6.61 5.99
C ASN A 54 8.89 -6.30 5.10
N GLN A 55 10.10 -6.34 5.66
CA GLN A 55 11.33 -6.00 4.93
C GLN A 55 11.57 -6.83 3.65
N LYS A 56 11.13 -8.10 3.64
CA LYS A 56 11.26 -8.96 2.45
C LYS A 56 10.29 -8.51 1.37
N THR A 57 9.01 -8.36 1.70
CA THR A 57 7.98 -7.96 0.72
C THR A 57 8.21 -6.54 0.24
N PHE A 58 8.68 -5.64 1.10
CA PHE A 58 9.04 -4.26 0.72
C PHE A 58 10.15 -4.23 -0.34
N ARG A 59 11.21 -5.04 -0.19
CA ARG A 59 12.25 -5.15 -1.23
C ARG A 59 11.70 -5.70 -2.54
N GLU A 60 10.87 -6.74 -2.45
CA GLU A 60 10.19 -7.31 -3.61
C GLU A 60 9.29 -6.28 -4.31
N GLU A 61 8.58 -5.43 -3.56
CA GLU A 61 7.77 -4.33 -4.12
C GLU A 61 8.63 -3.33 -4.90
N LEU A 62 9.77 -2.91 -4.35
CA LEU A 62 10.68 -1.98 -5.03
C LEU A 62 11.23 -2.59 -6.33
N GLU A 63 11.64 -3.85 -6.30
CA GLU A 63 12.11 -4.57 -7.50
C GLU A 63 10.99 -4.76 -8.53
N ASN A 64 9.75 -4.98 -8.09
CA ASN A 64 8.61 -5.17 -8.96
C ASN A 64 8.14 -3.88 -9.63
N ILE A 65 8.27 -2.73 -8.96
CA ILE A 65 7.90 -1.41 -9.51
C ILE A 65 8.61 -1.12 -10.83
N ASP A 66 9.87 -1.56 -10.97
CA ASP A 66 10.65 -1.41 -12.21
C ASP A 66 10.01 -2.10 -13.43
N ARG A 67 9.08 -3.03 -13.21
CA ARG A 67 8.36 -3.76 -14.27
C ARG A 67 7.14 -3.00 -14.80
N LEU A 68 6.77 -1.87 -14.21
CA LEU A 68 5.69 -0.99 -14.67
C LEU A 68 6.21 -0.03 -15.75
N GLU A 69 6.65 -0.61 -16.87
CA GLU A 69 7.19 0.14 -18.00
C GLU A 69 6.15 1.11 -18.59
N ASP A 70 6.62 2.19 -19.23
CA ASP A 70 5.81 3.24 -19.86
C ASP A 70 4.73 3.88 -18.95
N SER A 71 4.94 3.79 -17.64
CA SER A 71 3.99 4.27 -16.63
C SER A 71 4.65 5.20 -15.63
N VAL A 72 3.84 6.06 -15.01
CA VAL A 72 4.25 6.85 -13.86
C VAL A 72 3.80 6.15 -12.58
N VAL A 73 4.65 6.12 -11.56
CA VAL A 73 4.32 5.55 -10.26
C VAL A 73 4.23 6.65 -9.21
N PHE A 74 3.05 6.77 -8.59
CA PHE A 74 2.82 7.59 -7.42
C PHE A 74 2.90 6.71 -6.17
N ALA A 75 4.03 6.78 -5.48
CA ALA A 75 4.28 6.05 -4.25
C ALA A 75 3.89 6.89 -3.02
N PHE A 76 3.17 6.25 -2.09
CA PHE A 76 2.75 6.83 -0.82
C PHE A 76 3.20 5.95 0.34
N THR A 77 3.27 6.53 1.53
CA THR A 77 3.56 5.78 2.75
C THR A 77 2.38 5.81 3.70
N GLY A 78 2.00 4.60 4.08
CA GLY A 78 0.99 4.26 5.06
C GLY A 78 -0.45 4.41 4.59
N ILE A 79 -1.30 3.53 5.14
CA ILE A 79 -2.72 3.49 4.83
C ILE A 79 -3.50 4.10 5.99
N ARG A 80 -4.43 5.01 5.67
CA ARG A 80 -5.35 5.57 6.66
C ARG A 80 -6.40 4.53 7.03
N ILE A 81 -6.53 4.28 8.32
CA ILE A 81 -7.51 3.36 8.86
C ILE A 81 -8.84 4.12 9.02
N LEU A 82 -9.87 3.71 8.27
CA LEU A 82 -11.21 4.27 8.36
C LEU A 82 -12.14 3.32 9.13
N PRO A 83 -13.04 3.83 10.00
CA PRO A 83 -13.99 3.00 10.74
C PRO A 83 -14.75 2.01 9.85
N GLU A 84 -15.12 0.86 10.41
CA GLU A 84 -15.92 -0.19 9.74
C GLU A 84 -15.31 -0.86 8.50
N THR A 85 -14.09 -0.49 8.09
CA THR A 85 -13.35 -1.17 7.00
C THR A 85 -12.71 -2.50 7.44
N GLY A 86 -12.33 -3.33 6.47
CA GLY A 86 -11.58 -4.58 6.75
C GLY A 86 -10.27 -4.31 7.50
N ILE A 87 -9.53 -3.29 7.08
CA ILE A 87 -8.31 -2.82 7.74
C ILE A 87 -8.62 -2.40 9.19
N PHE A 88 -9.69 -1.63 9.43
CA PHE A 88 -10.08 -1.25 10.79
C PHE A 88 -10.38 -2.44 11.69
N LYS A 89 -11.18 -3.41 11.20
CA LYS A 89 -11.51 -4.62 11.96
C LYS A 89 -10.25 -5.41 12.32
N ARG A 90 -9.33 -5.55 11.38
CA ARG A 90 -8.03 -6.20 11.59
C ARG A 90 -7.18 -5.46 12.63
N THR A 91 -6.97 -4.16 12.44
CA THR A 91 -6.20 -3.31 13.36
C THR A 91 -6.79 -3.31 14.77
N ASN A 92 -8.11 -3.36 14.91
CA ASN A 92 -8.76 -3.49 16.21
C ASN A 92 -8.46 -4.84 16.86
N LYS A 93 -8.53 -5.94 16.09
CA LYS A 93 -8.17 -7.30 16.55
C LYS A 93 -6.70 -7.40 16.95
N GLU A 94 -5.81 -6.71 16.23
CA GLU A 94 -4.37 -6.66 16.51
C GLU A 94 -4.02 -5.68 17.65
N GLY A 95 -5.01 -5.03 18.28
CA GLY A 95 -4.79 -4.07 19.37
C GLY A 95 -4.06 -2.80 18.93
N LEU A 96 -4.05 -2.52 17.62
CA LEU A 96 -3.25 -1.45 17.06
C LEU A 96 -3.91 -0.07 17.25
N ILE A 97 -5.23 0.01 17.37
CA ILE A 97 -5.98 1.25 17.64
C ILE A 97 -6.56 1.26 19.05
N SER A 98 -6.43 2.39 19.75
CA SER A 98 -7.06 2.60 21.05
C SER A 98 -8.42 3.28 20.87
N GLY A 99 -9.47 2.74 21.47
CA GLY A 99 -10.82 3.33 21.45
C GLY A 99 -10.80 4.77 21.96
N GLY A 100 -11.31 5.72 21.16
CA GLY A 100 -11.48 7.13 21.54
C GLY A 100 -10.69 8.15 20.71
N ARG A 101 -9.76 7.74 19.84
CA ARG A 101 -9.08 8.67 18.93
C ARG A 101 -9.84 8.86 17.63
N SER A 102 -9.95 10.12 17.18
CA SER A 102 -10.51 10.44 15.87
C SER A 102 -9.60 9.93 14.76
N LEU A 103 -10.11 9.02 13.93
CA LEU A 103 -9.40 8.49 12.75
C LEU A 103 -9.38 9.47 11.55
N LEU A 104 -10.14 10.56 11.66
CA LEU A 104 -10.29 11.56 10.59
C LEU A 104 -9.31 12.73 10.74
N LYS A 105 -8.88 13.04 11.96
CA LYS A 105 -7.94 14.14 12.20
C LYS A 105 -6.52 13.71 11.83
N ARG A 106 -5.83 14.53 11.02
CA ARG A 106 -4.39 14.34 10.74
C ARG A 106 -3.61 14.78 11.98
N GLU A 107 -3.15 13.83 12.78
CA GLU A 107 -2.21 14.10 13.87
C GLU A 107 -0.83 13.65 13.40
N LEU A 108 0.02 14.61 13.03
CA LEU A 108 1.44 14.38 12.77
C LEU A 108 2.11 14.21 14.13
N GLY A 109 2.28 12.96 14.57
CA GLY A 109 3.04 12.67 15.79
C GLY A 109 4.52 13.00 15.58
N THR A 110 5.06 13.95 16.34
CA THR A 110 6.49 14.30 16.38
C THR A 110 7.29 13.40 17.32
N GLY A 111 6.85 12.16 17.53
CA GLY A 111 7.49 11.19 18.42
C GLY A 111 7.49 9.81 17.77
N GLU A 112 8.54 9.02 18.07
CA GLU A 112 8.65 7.62 17.69
C GLU A 112 7.30 6.89 17.85
N LEU A 113 6.87 6.28 16.75
CA LEU A 113 5.73 5.36 16.59
C LEU A 113 4.66 5.47 17.70
N GLY A 114 3.98 6.62 17.69
CA GLY A 114 2.98 6.99 18.68
C GLY A 114 1.81 7.78 18.11
N THR A 115 0.88 7.08 17.45
CA THR A 115 -0.58 7.26 17.61
C THR A 115 -1.40 8.25 16.76
N GLY A 116 -1.09 8.32 15.48
CA GLY A 116 -2.09 7.98 14.46
C GLY A 116 -1.49 6.83 13.66
N LYS A 117 -2.05 5.61 13.74
CA LYS A 117 -1.45 4.49 13.01
C LYS A 117 -1.78 4.61 11.53
N LEU A 118 -0.83 5.16 10.78
CA LEU A 118 -0.54 4.64 9.47
C LEU A 118 -0.23 3.15 9.66
N TYR A 119 -0.76 2.29 8.80
CA TYR A 119 -0.17 0.97 8.64
C TYR A 119 1.29 1.23 8.19
N VAL A 120 2.23 1.16 9.14
CA VAL A 120 3.69 1.22 8.95
C VAL A 120 4.23 0.26 10.00
N THR A 121 4.49 -0.98 9.58
CA THR A 121 5.18 -1.97 10.38
C THR A 121 6.69 -1.67 10.31
N ALA A 122 7.23 -0.96 11.29
CA ALA A 122 8.69 -0.96 11.51
C ALA A 122 9.09 -2.27 12.24
N PRO A 123 10.28 -2.84 11.96
CA PRO A 123 10.70 -4.12 12.54
C PRO A 123 10.87 -4.01 14.06
N SER A 124 10.56 -5.11 14.77
CA SER A 124 10.95 -5.26 16.17
C SER A 124 12.47 -5.21 16.27
N SER A 125 12.98 -4.38 17.17
CA SER A 125 14.39 -4.06 17.40
C SER A 125 15.22 -5.21 17.99
N THR A 126 15.21 -6.39 17.37
CA THR A 126 15.98 -7.55 17.86
C THR A 126 16.88 -8.24 16.84
N ASP A 127 16.94 -7.78 15.59
CA ASP A 127 17.88 -8.35 14.61
C ASP A 127 18.81 -7.27 14.08
N VAL A 128 19.96 -7.13 14.75
CA VAL A 128 21.18 -6.46 14.26
C VAL A 128 22.14 -7.54 13.79
#